data_AF-A0A6A0A6Q9-F1
#
_entry.id   AF-A0A6A0A6Q9-F1
#
_cell.length_a   1.000
_cell.length_b   1.000
_cell.length_c   1.000
_cell.angle_alpha   90.00
_cell.angle_beta   90.00
_cell.angle_gamma   90.00
#
_symmetry.space_group_name_H-M   'P 1'
#
loop_
_entity.id
_entity.type
_entity.pdbx_description
1 polymer ?
#
loop_
_entity_poly.entity_id
_entity_poly.type
_entity_poly.pdbx_seq_one_letter_code
_entity_poly.pdbx_strand_id
1 'polypeptide(L)'
;DLGVEDCKELQLLLGPLATDCLTALLPGAPHSAADPAQDPQLSGLPLHLLHACVLGRCTPLRKLRTLTQLLDAPMRDIVALWEQRELQAAGFNADDVQHLLCALFEASEYRRDALARVAASSW
;
A
#
# COMPACT_ATOMS: atom_id res chain seq x y z
N ASP A 1 3.41 4.19 -18.06
CA ASP A 1 2.17 4.95 -17.89
C ASP A 1 1.08 4.05 -17.37
N LEU A 2 0.52 4.40 -16.23
CA LEU A 2 -0.71 3.85 -15.66
C LEU A 2 -1.77 4.92 -15.80
N GLY A 3 -2.83 4.64 -16.56
CA GLY A 3 -3.98 5.52 -16.63
C GLY A 3 -4.74 5.56 -15.30
N VAL A 4 -5.60 6.56 -15.14
CA VAL A 4 -6.47 6.69 -13.95
C VAL A 4 -7.33 5.44 -13.74
N GLU A 5 -7.82 4.84 -14.83
CA GLU A 5 -8.62 3.61 -14.75
C GLU A 5 -7.78 2.40 -14.32
N ASP A 6 -6.55 2.26 -14.84
CA ASP A 6 -5.61 1.20 -14.43
C ASP A 6 -5.30 1.30 -12.92
N CYS A 7 -5.11 2.52 -12.42
CA CYS A 7 -4.90 2.77 -10.99
C CYS A 7 -6.09 2.32 -10.14
N LYS A 8 -7.33 2.56 -10.59
CA LYS A 8 -8.53 2.10 -9.90
C LYS A 8 -8.65 0.57 -9.92
N GLU A 9 -8.38 -0.06 -11.06
CA GLU A 9 -8.39 -1.53 -11.17
C GLU A 9 -7.33 -2.15 -10.25
N LEU A 10 -6.13 -1.59 -10.20
CA LEU A 10 -5.08 -2.03 -9.29
C LEU A 10 -5.50 -1.86 -7.82
N GLN A 11 -6.16 -0.77 -7.46
CA GLN A 11 -6.69 -0.59 -6.10
C GLN A 11 -7.77 -1.62 -5.76
N LEU A 12 -8.66 -1.95 -6.70
CA LEU A 12 -9.69 -2.98 -6.50
C LEU A 12 -9.05 -4.38 -6.34
N LEU A 13 -8.02 -4.68 -7.12
CA LEU A 13 -7.31 -5.95 -7.08
C LEU A 13 -6.47 -6.11 -5.80
N LEU A 14 -5.76 -5.04 -5.41
CA LEU A 14 -4.78 -5.08 -4.33
C LEU A 14 -5.37 -4.70 -2.96
N GLY A 15 -6.50 -3.97 -2.93
CA GLY A 15 -7.16 -3.52 -1.71
C GLY A 15 -7.46 -4.65 -0.70
N PRO A 16 -8.03 -5.79 -1.13
CA PRO A 16 -8.26 -6.94 -0.25
C PRO A 16 -6.96 -7.53 0.32
N LEU A 17 -5.88 -7.58 -0.48
CA LEU A 17 -4.57 -8.05 -0.02
C LEU A 17 -3.88 -7.06 0.93
N ALA A 18 -4.11 -5.76 0.75
CA ALA A 18 -3.56 -4.70 1.57
C ALA A 18 -4.27 -4.55 2.93
N THR A 19 -5.59 -4.78 2.96
CA THR A 19 -6.46 -4.44 4.10
C THR A 19 -6.96 -5.66 4.85
N ASP A 20 -7.19 -6.78 4.16
CA ASP A 20 -7.76 -8.00 4.71
C ASP A 20 -6.91 -9.22 4.33
N CYS A 21 -5.59 -9.05 4.41
CA CYS A 21 -4.60 -10.01 3.92
C CYS A 21 -4.81 -11.43 4.45
N LEU A 22 -5.11 -11.57 5.75
CA LEU A 22 -5.35 -12.89 6.34
C LEU A 22 -6.65 -13.52 5.82
N THR A 23 -7.70 -12.73 5.63
CA THR A 23 -8.96 -13.18 5.03
C THR A 23 -8.76 -13.58 3.57
N ALA A 24 -7.90 -12.86 2.84
CA ALA A 24 -7.57 -13.12 1.44
C ALA A 24 -6.64 -14.33 1.25
N LEU A 25 -5.71 -14.57 2.16
CA LEU A 25 -4.70 -15.64 2.06
C LEU A 25 -5.12 -16.97 2.71
N LEU A 26 -6.02 -16.95 3.69
CA LEU A 26 -6.46 -18.18 4.36
C LEU A 26 -7.56 -18.87 3.53
N PRO A 27 -7.36 -20.11 3.08
CA PRO A 27 -8.40 -20.87 2.42
C PRO A 27 -9.52 -21.15 3.42
N GLY A 28 -10.69 -20.53 3.23
CA GLY A 28 -11.87 -20.75 4.07
C GLY A 28 -12.21 -19.63 5.05
N ALA A 29 -11.89 -18.36 4.76
CA ALA A 29 -12.61 -17.26 5.42
C ALA A 29 -14.13 -17.47 5.23
N PRO A 30 -14.93 -17.50 6.31
CA PRO A 30 -16.30 -18.00 6.26
C PRO A 30 -17.19 -17.05 5.45
N HIS A 31 -17.36 -17.35 4.17
CA HIS A 31 -18.60 -17.03 3.44
C HIS A 31 -19.77 -17.92 3.89
N SER A 32 -19.53 -18.88 4.79
CA SER A 32 -20.54 -19.75 5.34
C SER A 32 -20.94 -19.24 6.72
N ALA A 33 -22.20 -18.85 6.84
CA ALA A 33 -22.92 -18.43 8.05
C ALA A 33 -22.32 -19.01 9.35
N ALA A 34 -21.41 -18.28 9.96
CA ALA A 34 -21.00 -18.47 11.34
C ALA A 34 -21.71 -17.39 12.17
N ASP A 35 -22.24 -17.80 13.31
CA ASP A 35 -22.94 -16.98 14.30
C ASP A 35 -22.19 -15.63 14.52
N PRO A 36 -22.84 -14.45 14.40
CA PRO A 36 -22.18 -13.14 14.49
C PRO A 36 -21.52 -12.85 15.85
N ALA A 37 -21.61 -13.79 16.81
CA ALA A 37 -21.06 -13.68 18.15
C ALA A 37 -19.65 -14.30 18.30
N GLN A 38 -19.12 -15.04 17.32
CA GLN A 38 -17.78 -15.65 17.42
C GLN A 38 -16.78 -14.95 16.50
N ASP A 39 -15.84 -14.23 17.11
CA ASP A 39 -14.61 -13.75 16.46
C ASP A 39 -13.90 -14.92 15.78
N PRO A 40 -13.54 -14.85 14.49
CA PRO A 40 -12.90 -15.97 13.82
C PRO A 40 -11.49 -16.19 14.39
N GLN A 41 -11.13 -17.45 14.64
CA GLN A 41 -9.88 -17.82 15.31
C GLN A 41 -9.06 -18.80 14.46
N LEU A 42 -7.74 -18.66 14.53
CA LEU A 42 -6.79 -19.60 13.94
C LEU A 42 -5.96 -20.20 15.07
N SER A 43 -6.09 -21.51 15.31
CA SER A 43 -5.37 -22.23 16.38
C SER A 43 -5.57 -21.60 17.78
N GLY A 44 -6.79 -21.10 18.07
CA GLY A 44 -7.12 -20.46 19.35
C GLY A 44 -6.68 -18.99 19.49
N LEU A 45 -6.05 -18.41 18.46
CA LEU A 45 -5.74 -16.99 18.41
C LEU A 45 -6.83 -16.23 17.63
N PRO A 46 -7.36 -15.11 18.16
CA PRO A 46 -8.30 -14.29 17.42
C PRO A 46 -7.61 -13.68 16.19
N LEU A 47 -8.25 -13.84 15.02
CA LEU A 47 -7.71 -13.41 13.75
C LEU A 47 -7.45 -11.90 13.71
N HIS A 48 -8.24 -11.08 14.42
CA HIS A 48 -8.01 -9.63 14.46
C HIS A 48 -6.66 -9.26 15.10
N LEU A 49 -6.20 -10.00 16.12
CA LEU A 49 -4.88 -9.77 16.72
C LEU A 49 -3.75 -10.26 15.80
N LEU A 50 -3.93 -11.42 15.16
CA LEU A 50 -3.00 -11.90 14.14
C LEU A 50 -2.90 -10.90 12.99
N HIS A 51 -4.03 -10.35 12.56
CA HIS A 51 -4.11 -9.36 11.49
C HIS A 51 -3.33 -8.08 11.85
N ALA A 52 -3.57 -7.54 13.05
CA ALA A 52 -2.85 -6.37 13.54
C ALA A 52 -1.33 -6.64 13.64
N CYS A 53 -0.94 -7.83 14.10
CA CYS A 53 0.48 -8.20 14.18
C CYS A 53 1.13 -8.35 12.80
N VAL A 54 0.44 -8.97 11.86
CA VAL A 54 0.93 -9.17 10.49
C VAL A 54 1.06 -7.84 9.76
N LEU A 55 0.06 -6.95 9.83
CA LEU A 55 0.18 -5.60 9.27
C LEU A 55 1.27 -4.77 9.95
N GLY A 56 1.44 -4.94 11.26
CA GLY A 56 2.47 -4.25 12.03
C GLY A 56 3.90 -4.70 11.70
N ARG A 57 4.10 -5.99 11.40
CA ARG A 57 5.45 -6.60 11.27
C ARG A 57 5.84 -6.97 9.85
N CYS A 58 4.89 -7.08 8.92
CA CYS A 58 5.15 -7.49 7.55
C CYS A 58 5.38 -6.26 6.66
N THR A 59 6.65 -5.90 6.44
CA THR A 59 7.04 -4.79 5.56
C THR A 59 6.41 -4.86 4.17
N PRO A 60 6.36 -6.02 3.47
CA PRO A 60 5.71 -6.12 2.16
C PRO A 60 4.23 -5.71 2.17
N LEU A 61 3.46 -6.08 3.20
CA LEU A 61 2.05 -5.71 3.30
C LEU A 61 1.86 -4.23 3.63
N ARG A 62 2.73 -3.68 4.49
CA ARG A 62 2.75 -2.24 4.77
C ARG A 62 3.04 -1.45 3.49
N LYS A 63 4.05 -1.88 2.73
CA LYS A 63 4.42 -1.29 1.43
C LYS A 63 3.28 -1.38 0.43
N LEU A 64 2.60 -2.54 0.33
CA LEU A 64 1.45 -2.74 -0.54
C LEU A 64 0.28 -1.81 -0.18
N ARG A 65 -0.04 -1.69 1.11
CA ARG A 65 -1.09 -0.79 1.58
C ARG A 65 -0.78 0.67 1.27
N THR A 66 0.45 1.10 1.54
CA THR A 66 0.88 2.45 1.19
C THR A 66 0.83 2.64 -0.33
N LEU A 67 1.26 1.66 -1.14
CA LEU A 67 1.15 1.73 -2.60
C LEU A 67 -0.29 1.98 -3.05
N THR A 68 -1.27 1.24 -2.52
CA THR A 68 -2.69 1.44 -2.89
C THR A 68 -3.19 2.85 -2.57
N GLN A 69 -2.67 3.50 -1.53
CA GLN A 69 -3.01 4.88 -1.19
C GLN A 69 -2.35 5.88 -2.15
N LEU A 70 -1.14 5.59 -2.62
CA LEU A 70 -0.41 6.48 -3.53
C LEU A 70 -0.96 6.46 -4.96
N LEU A 71 -1.64 5.39 -5.39
CA LEU A 71 -2.23 5.28 -6.73
C LEU A 71 -3.29 6.36 -7.02
N ASP A 72 -3.89 6.96 -6.00
CA ASP A 72 -4.86 8.08 -6.12
C ASP A 72 -4.31 9.40 -5.55
N ALA A 73 -3.08 9.40 -5.05
CA ALA A 73 -2.50 10.58 -4.42
C ALA A 73 -1.95 11.55 -5.48
N PRO A 74 -2.13 12.87 -5.31
CA PRO A 74 -1.49 13.84 -6.19
C PRO A 74 0.03 13.84 -5.93
N MET A 75 0.81 14.10 -6.97
CA MET A 75 2.28 14.11 -6.93
C MET A 75 2.85 14.94 -5.76
N ARG A 76 2.24 16.09 -5.45
CA ARG A 76 2.62 16.94 -4.31
C ARG A 76 2.65 16.15 -2.99
N ASP A 77 1.62 15.36 -2.76
CA ASP A 77 1.43 14.65 -1.49
C ASP A 77 2.38 13.46 -1.42
N ILE A 78 2.63 12.77 -2.54
CA ILE A 78 3.66 11.72 -2.64
C ILE A 78 5.04 12.28 -2.28
N VAL A 79 5.41 13.44 -2.84
CA VAL A 79 6.70 14.09 -2.52
C VAL A 79 6.76 14.54 -1.06
N ALA A 80 5.67 15.07 -0.51
CA ALA A 80 5.62 15.45 0.90
C ALA A 80 5.84 14.24 1.83
N LEU A 81 5.18 13.11 1.55
CA LEU A 81 5.36 11.86 2.30
C LEU A 81 6.80 11.33 2.21
N TRP A 82 7.47 11.49 1.06
CA TRP A 82 8.88 11.13 0.90
C TRP A 82 9.80 12.01 1.76
N GLU A 83 9.60 13.32 1.74
CA GLU A 83 10.40 14.28 2.51
C GLU A 83 10.20 14.12 4.03
N GLN A 84 8.99 13.72 4.44
CA GLN A 84 8.65 13.42 5.84
C GLN A 84 9.11 12.04 6.30
N ARG A 85 9.77 11.26 5.43
CA ARG A 85 10.26 9.91 5.69
C ARG A 85 9.17 8.84 5.91
N GLU A 86 7.93 9.15 5.58
CA GLU A 86 6.80 8.22 5.76
C GLU A 86 6.86 7.05 4.78
N LEU A 87 7.26 7.31 3.53
CA LEU A 87 7.42 6.26 2.52
C LEU A 87 8.57 5.31 2.86
N GLN A 88 9.66 5.84 3.45
CA GLN A 88 10.79 5.06 3.92
C GLN A 88 10.38 4.17 5.10
N ALA A 89 9.58 4.69 6.03
CA ALA A 89 8.99 3.91 7.11
C ALA A 89 8.04 2.81 6.60
N ALA A 90 7.42 3.02 5.45
CA ALA A 90 6.61 2.03 4.74
C ALA A 90 7.44 1.00 3.93
N GLY A 91 8.75 1.21 3.77
CA GLY A 91 9.66 0.30 3.06
C GLY A 91 9.92 0.64 1.58
N PHE A 92 9.67 1.88 1.18
CA PHE A 92 10.06 2.40 -0.13
C PHE A 92 11.49 2.94 -0.10
N ASN A 93 12.23 2.70 -1.18
CA ASN A 93 13.48 3.39 -1.47
C ASN A 93 13.25 4.50 -2.52
N ALA A 94 14.30 5.27 -2.82
CA ALA A 94 14.19 6.39 -3.75
C ALA A 94 13.82 5.93 -5.16
N ASP A 95 14.37 4.81 -5.63
CA ASP A 95 14.07 4.25 -6.94
C ASP A 95 12.60 3.84 -7.06
N ASP A 96 12.02 3.23 -6.02
CA ASP A 96 10.60 2.87 -5.97
C ASP A 96 9.71 4.10 -6.17
N VAL A 97 10.03 5.20 -5.48
CA VAL A 97 9.26 6.45 -5.57
C VAL A 97 9.44 7.10 -6.93
N GLN A 98 10.65 7.10 -7.49
CA GLN A 98 10.89 7.63 -8.84
C GLN A 98 10.13 6.83 -9.91
N HIS A 99 10.15 5.50 -9.83
CA HIS A 99 9.38 4.64 -10.73
C HIS A 99 7.88 4.89 -10.59
N LEU A 100 7.39 5.07 -9.36
CA LEU A 100 5.98 5.37 -9.12
C LEU A 100 5.58 6.72 -9.76
N LEU A 101 6.38 7.77 -9.57
CA LEU A 101 6.13 9.07 -10.18
C LEU A 101 6.16 9.01 -11.71
N CYS A 102 7.07 8.24 -12.29
CA CYS A 102 7.14 8.02 -13.73
C CYS A 102 5.96 7.19 -14.26
N ALA A 103 5.42 6.29 -13.44
CA ALA A 103 4.30 5.44 -13.81
C ALA A 103 2.96 6.19 -13.75
N LEU A 104 2.75 7.02 -12.72
CA LEU A 104 1.48 7.68 -12.43
C LEU A 104 1.28 9.03 -13.14
N PHE A 105 2.36 9.72 -13.50
CA PHE A 105 2.27 11.09 -14.03
C PHE A 105 3.05 11.23 -15.33
N GLU A 106 2.46 11.93 -16.28
CA GLU A 106 3.10 12.27 -17.56
C GLU A 106 4.34 13.17 -17.38
N ALA A 107 5.18 13.19 -18.41
CA ALA A 107 6.36 14.04 -18.46
C ALA A 107 5.97 15.53 -18.43
N SER A 108 6.29 16.19 -17.31
CA SER A 108 6.08 17.62 -17.11
C SER A 108 7.27 18.22 -16.37
N GLU A 109 7.38 19.54 -16.38
CA GLU A 109 8.37 20.26 -15.56
C GLU A 109 8.15 19.95 -14.08
N TYR A 110 6.89 19.90 -13.66
CA TYR A 110 6.50 19.55 -12.31
C TYR A 110 6.97 18.15 -11.89
N ARG A 111 6.85 17.16 -12.78
CA ARG A 111 7.40 15.80 -12.54
C ARG A 111 8.92 15.81 -12.42
N ARG A 112 9.60 16.59 -13.27
CA ARG A 112 11.06 16.70 -13.27
C ARG A 112 11.57 17.24 -11.93
N ASP A 113 10.92 18.28 -11.42
CA ASP A 113 11.25 18.87 -10.12
C ASP A 113 10.96 17.91 -8.95
N ALA A 114 9.84 17.18 -9.02
CA ALA A 114 9.52 16.15 -8.04
C ALA A 114 10.60 15.05 -7.99
N LEU A 115 11.03 14.54 -9.14
CA LEU A 115 12.11 13.55 -9.23
C LEU A 115 13.43 14.08 -8.67
N ALA A 116 13.78 15.34 -8.95
CA ALA A 116 14.97 15.97 -8.40
C ALA A 116 14.94 16.07 -6.87
N ARG A 117 13.78 16.41 -6.29
CA ARG A 117 13.59 16.45 -4.82
C ARG A 117 13.72 15.08 -4.18
N VAL A 118 13.15 14.04 -4.82
CA VAL A 118 13.29 12.66 -4.35
C VAL A 118 14.75 12.23 -4.32
N ALA A 119 15.50 12.51 -5.40
CA ALA A 119 16.93 12.20 -5.50
C ALA A 119 17.80 13.00 -4.51
N ALA A 120 17.48 14.28 -4.24
CA ALA A 120 18.22 15.07 -3.26
C ALA A 120 18.03 14.59 -1.81
N SER A 121 16.93 13.86 -1.56
CA SER A 121 16.56 13.35 -0.24
C SER A 121 16.88 11.84 -0.08
N SER A 122 17.54 11.22 -1.05
CA SER A 122 18.08 9.86 -0.93
C SER A 122 19.49 9.91 -0.33
N TRP A 123 19.63 9.45 0.91
CA TRP A 123 20.89 9.50 1.69
C TRP A 123 21.33 8.08 2.02
#